data_AF-A0A9Q8P5R3-F1
#
_entry.id   AF-A0A9Q8P5R3-F1
#
_cell.length_a   1.000
_cell.length_b   1.000
_cell.length_c   1.000
_cell.angle_alpha   90.00
_cell.angle_beta   90.00
_cell.angle_gamma   90.00
#
_symmetry.space_group_name_H-M   'P 1'
#
loop_
_entity.id
_entity.type
_entity.pdbx_description
1 polymer ?
#
loop_
_entity_poly.entity_id
_entity_poly.type
_entity_poly.pdbx_seq_one_letter_code
_entity_poly.pdbx_strand_id
1 'polypeptide(L)'
;MPHDLRTGVEEDHSNRITESDTSAEQRIQLSDERSINHDDHDINGLTKGVEYARTTTSTVLHSNELPSNWNAPDGLGGCTVHKTVFTNTDKTSGKAITKTSLVTTTVKATDGKRKVAELVEVEVEQ
;
A
#
# COMPACT_ATOMS: atom_id res chain seq x y z
N MET A 1 -34.36 -44.60 17.28
CA MET A 1 -33.93 -44.19 15.94
C MET A 1 -35.08 -43.45 15.25
N PRO A 2 -35.02 -42.11 15.24
CA PRO A 2 -35.38 -41.34 14.07
C PRO A 2 -34.14 -40.57 13.54
N HIS A 3 -34.01 -40.53 12.22
CA HIS A 3 -32.99 -39.76 11.50
C HIS A 3 -33.26 -38.26 11.68
N ASP A 4 -32.26 -37.52 12.18
CA ASP A 4 -32.25 -36.06 12.13
C ASP A 4 -31.15 -35.61 11.16
N LEU A 5 -31.57 -35.00 10.06
CA LEU A 5 -30.75 -34.31 9.08
C LEU A 5 -30.82 -32.81 9.41
N ARG A 6 -29.80 -32.29 10.09
CA ARG A 6 -29.52 -30.85 10.28
C ARG A 6 -28.08 -30.60 9.85
N THR A 7 -27.85 -30.17 8.61
CA THR A 7 -27.68 -28.77 8.16
C THR A 7 -26.53 -28.02 8.86
N GLY A 8 -25.47 -27.76 8.09
CA GLY A 8 -24.62 -26.56 8.19
C GLY A 8 -23.66 -26.49 9.38
N VAL A 9 -22.43 -26.95 9.20
CA VAL A 9 -21.29 -26.45 9.97
C VAL A 9 -20.94 -25.09 9.36
N GLU A 10 -21.38 -24.00 9.98
CA GLU A 10 -20.80 -22.67 9.71
C GLU A 10 -19.41 -22.65 10.37
N GLU A 11 -18.37 -22.68 9.54
CA GLU A 11 -17.00 -22.40 9.97
C GLU A 11 -16.92 -20.91 10.33
N ASP A 12 -16.99 -20.62 11.62
CA ASP A 12 -16.59 -19.33 12.19
C ASP A 12 -15.07 -19.18 12.00
N HIS A 13 -14.68 -18.53 10.91
CA HIS A 13 -13.33 -18.00 10.71
C HIS A 13 -13.12 -16.81 11.65
N SER A 14 -13.10 -17.09 12.96
CA SER A 14 -12.65 -16.17 13.98
C SER A 14 -11.15 -15.94 13.76
N ASN A 15 -10.83 -14.88 13.02
CA ASN A 15 -9.46 -14.45 12.74
C ASN A 15 -8.85 -13.89 14.04
N ARG A 16 -8.48 -14.80 14.93
CA ARG A 16 -7.88 -14.50 16.23
C ARG A 16 -6.43 -14.11 15.99
N ILE A 17 -6.20 -12.80 15.83
CA ILE A 17 -4.87 -12.20 15.80
C ILE A 17 -4.24 -12.45 17.18
N THR A 18 -3.40 -13.48 17.28
CA THR A 18 -2.60 -13.74 18.47
C THR A 18 -1.50 -12.69 18.55
N GLU A 19 -1.32 -12.14 19.75
CA GLU A 19 -0.44 -11.04 20.17
C GLU A 19 1.07 -11.29 19.97
N SER A 20 1.48 -11.68 18.76
CA SER A 20 2.90 -11.77 18.34
C SER A 20 3.24 -10.85 17.18
N ASP A 21 2.35 -9.95 16.79
CA ASP A 21 2.52 -9.01 15.68
C ASP A 21 3.41 -7.83 16.12
N THR A 22 4.72 -8.08 16.18
CA THR A 22 5.76 -7.06 16.38
C THR A 22 5.96 -6.20 15.11
N SER A 23 4.88 -5.83 14.42
CA SER A 23 4.89 -4.97 13.22
C SER A 23 4.72 -3.48 13.54
N ALA A 24 4.60 -3.13 14.82
CA ALA A 24 4.61 -1.75 15.27
C ALA A 24 5.97 -1.10 14.93
N GLU A 25 5.97 -0.38 13.81
CA GLU A 25 7.02 0.52 13.31
C GLU A 25 8.21 -0.10 12.57
N GLN A 26 7.95 -0.96 11.57
CA GLN A 26 8.92 -1.08 10.49
C GLN A 26 8.86 0.21 9.63
N ARG A 27 9.61 1.23 10.04
CA ARG A 27 9.76 2.48 9.29
C ARG A 27 10.31 2.13 7.90
N ILE A 28 9.51 2.34 6.86
CA ILE A 28 9.95 2.22 5.47
C ILE A 28 11.14 3.16 5.29
N GLN A 29 12.30 2.60 4.97
CA GLN A 29 13.49 3.38 4.64
C GLN A 29 13.44 3.67 3.15
N LEU A 30 13.56 4.96 2.81
CA LEU A 30 13.71 5.41 1.44
C LEU A 30 15.21 5.44 1.12
N SER A 31 15.58 5.14 -0.12
CA SER A 31 16.95 5.39 -0.59
C SER A 31 17.20 6.89 -0.75
N ASP A 32 18.46 7.28 -0.73
CA ASP A 32 18.87 8.69 -0.88
C ASP A 32 18.49 9.21 -2.27
N GLU A 33 18.72 8.39 -3.30
CA GLU A 33 18.22 8.57 -4.67
C GLU A 33 17.02 7.65 -4.90
N ARG A 34 15.89 8.22 -5.34
CA ARG A 34 14.69 7.46 -5.68
C ARG A 34 13.84 8.19 -6.69
N SER A 35 13.21 7.40 -7.55
CA SER A 35 12.33 7.88 -8.61
C SER A 35 10.86 7.65 -8.26
N ILE A 36 10.02 8.65 -8.54
CA ILE A 36 8.57 8.47 -8.67
C ILE A 36 8.19 8.79 -10.11
N ASN A 37 7.60 7.85 -10.85
CA ASN A 37 7.18 8.07 -12.24
C ASN A 37 8.28 8.65 -13.15
N HIS A 38 9.52 8.21 -12.93
CA HIS A 38 10.75 8.68 -13.60
C HIS A 38 11.30 10.06 -13.17
N ASP A 39 10.64 10.74 -12.23
CA ASP A 39 11.16 11.96 -11.61
C ASP A 39 11.93 11.63 -10.33
N ASP A 40 13.15 12.17 -10.21
CA ASP A 40 13.98 12.00 -9.01
C ASP A 40 13.54 12.98 -7.91
N HIS A 41 13.34 12.46 -6.70
CA HIS A 41 12.95 13.28 -5.55
C HIS A 41 13.86 13.07 -4.35
N ASP A 42 14.25 14.16 -3.69
CA ASP A 42 14.90 14.13 -2.37
C ASP A 42 13.86 13.94 -1.25
N ILE A 43 14.30 13.49 -0.07
CA ILE A 43 13.36 13.10 1.00
C ILE A 43 12.50 14.26 1.46
N ASN A 44 13.06 15.47 1.43
CA ASN A 44 12.34 16.69 1.81
C ASN A 44 11.20 17.00 0.83
N GLY A 45 11.43 16.84 -0.48
CA GLY A 45 10.41 17.04 -1.52
C GLY A 45 9.24 16.08 -1.36
N LEU A 46 9.51 14.79 -1.13
CA LEU A 46 8.45 13.81 -0.89
C LEU A 46 7.70 14.07 0.41
N THR A 47 8.40 14.35 1.50
CA THR A 47 7.77 14.67 2.79
C THR A 47 6.83 15.86 2.64
N LYS A 48 7.27 16.94 2.00
CA LYS A 48 6.44 18.12 1.74
C LYS A 48 5.25 17.80 0.83
N GLY A 49 5.42 16.98 -0.20
CA GLY A 49 4.32 16.55 -1.07
C GLY A 49 3.25 15.75 -0.32
N VAL A 50 3.68 14.82 0.54
CA VAL A 50 2.78 14.04 1.41
C VAL A 50 2.07 14.93 2.43
N GLU A 51 2.80 15.85 3.07
CA GLU A 51 2.21 16.83 4.00
C GLU A 51 1.18 17.71 3.30
N TYR A 52 1.53 18.25 2.12
CA TYR A 52 0.61 19.04 1.30
C TYR A 52 -0.67 18.24 1.01
N ALA A 53 -0.56 17.04 0.44
CA ALA A 53 -1.71 16.19 0.13
C ALA A 53 -2.60 15.91 1.36
N ARG A 54 -1.99 15.62 2.52
CA ARG A 54 -2.73 15.41 3.78
C ARG A 54 -3.43 16.66 4.27
N THR A 55 -2.86 17.84 4.05
CA THR A 55 -3.50 19.11 4.43
C THR A 55 -4.65 19.49 3.50
N THR A 56 -4.50 19.29 2.19
CA THR A 56 -5.47 19.75 1.18
C THR A 56 -6.57 18.75 0.85
N THR A 57 -6.35 17.46 1.11
CA THR A 57 -7.23 16.39 0.62
C THR A 57 -7.67 15.46 1.76
N SER A 58 -8.91 15.00 1.71
CA SER A 58 -9.41 13.89 2.52
C SER A 58 -9.52 12.66 1.63
N THR A 59 -9.00 11.52 2.09
CA THR A 59 -9.00 10.28 1.31
C THR A 59 -9.86 9.22 1.98
N VAL A 60 -10.78 8.63 1.23
CA VAL A 60 -11.50 7.41 1.63
C VAL A 60 -10.95 6.26 0.79
N LEU A 61 -10.39 5.26 1.46
CA LEU A 61 -9.90 4.04 0.81
C LEU A 61 -11.06 3.05 0.65
N HIS A 62 -11.28 2.55 -0.56
CA HIS A 62 -12.32 1.57 -0.86
C HIS A 62 -11.76 0.16 -0.98
N SER A 63 -10.63 0.01 -1.67
CA SER A 63 -9.93 -1.28 -1.76
C SER A 63 -8.42 -1.10 -1.91
N ASN A 64 -7.68 -2.10 -1.43
CA ASN A 64 -6.25 -2.21 -1.61
C ASN A 64 -5.90 -3.68 -1.83
N GLU A 65 -5.51 -4.01 -3.06
CA GLU A 65 -5.17 -5.35 -3.50
C GLU A 65 -3.67 -5.44 -3.77
N LEU A 66 -3.13 -6.66 -3.68
CA LEU A 66 -1.72 -6.96 -3.96
C LEU A 66 -1.64 -7.95 -5.13
N PRO A 67 -1.83 -7.52 -6.39
CA PRO A 67 -1.96 -8.45 -7.50
C PRO A 67 -0.68 -9.25 -7.78
N SER A 68 0.47 -8.69 -7.43
CA SER A 68 1.76 -9.32 -7.64
C SER A 68 2.76 -8.91 -6.57
N ASN A 69 3.54 -9.89 -6.13
CA ASN A 69 4.68 -9.66 -5.27
C ASN A 69 5.81 -10.59 -5.69
N TRP A 70 6.98 -10.02 -5.92
CA TRP A 70 8.20 -10.74 -6.22
C TRP A 70 9.30 -10.34 -5.23
N ASN A 71 9.99 -11.33 -4.69
CA ASN A 71 11.17 -11.12 -3.86
C ASN A 71 12.39 -11.69 -4.60
N ALA A 72 13.50 -10.98 -4.54
CA ALA A 72 14.77 -11.50 -5.04
C ALA A 72 15.18 -12.75 -4.23
N PRO A 73 15.79 -13.77 -4.84
CA PRO A 73 16.18 -15.00 -4.15
C PRO A 73 17.14 -14.80 -2.97
N ASP A 74 17.91 -13.71 -3.00
CA ASP A 74 18.84 -13.31 -1.93
C ASP A 74 18.16 -12.56 -0.77
N GLY A 75 16.87 -12.25 -0.89
CA GLY A 75 16.08 -11.50 0.09
C GLY A 75 16.39 -10.00 0.17
N LEU A 76 17.33 -9.50 -0.66
CA LEU A 76 17.85 -8.13 -0.60
C LEU A 76 17.09 -7.15 -1.51
N GLY A 77 16.36 -7.67 -2.49
CA GLY A 77 15.53 -6.89 -3.41
C GLY A 77 14.11 -7.44 -3.54
N GLY A 78 13.29 -6.70 -4.27
CA GLY A 78 11.93 -7.14 -4.58
C GLY A 78 11.13 -6.07 -5.28
N CYS A 79 9.94 -6.45 -5.71
CA CYS A 79 8.99 -5.59 -6.34
C CYS A 79 7.58 -6.02 -5.94
N THR A 80 6.76 -5.06 -5.55
CA THR A 80 5.37 -5.29 -5.16
C THR A 80 4.47 -4.38 -5.97
N VAL A 81 3.36 -4.93 -6.46
CA VAL A 81 2.32 -4.16 -7.14
C VAL A 81 1.13 -4.04 -6.20
N HIS A 82 0.68 -2.80 -6.00
CA HIS A 82 -0.55 -2.46 -5.29
C HIS A 82 -1.57 -1.91 -6.27
N LYS A 83 -2.81 -2.40 -6.18
CA LYS A 83 -3.94 -1.79 -6.85
C LYS A 83 -4.85 -1.19 -5.79
N THR A 84 -5.05 0.12 -5.83
CA THR A 84 -5.77 0.85 -4.80
C THR A 84 -6.92 1.61 -5.44
N VAL A 85 -8.12 1.48 -4.87
CA VAL A 85 -9.28 2.28 -5.26
C VAL A 85 -9.62 3.20 -4.09
N PHE A 86 -9.67 4.51 -4.34
CA PHE A 86 -9.90 5.51 -3.30
C PHE A 86 -10.65 6.72 -3.86
N THR A 87 -11.33 7.46 -2.98
CA THR A 87 -11.89 8.77 -3.31
C THR A 87 -11.07 9.84 -2.60
N ASN A 88 -10.59 10.81 -3.37
CA ASN A 88 -9.99 12.02 -2.85
C ASN A 88 -11.02 13.16 -2.91
N THR A 89 -11.23 13.82 -1.78
CA THR A 89 -12.06 15.02 -1.66
C THR A 89 -11.15 16.20 -1.38
N ASP A 90 -11.13 17.19 -2.27
CA ASP A 90 -10.49 18.47 -2.02
C ASP A 90 -11.22 19.19 -0.88
N LYS A 91 -10.50 19.53 0.19
CA LYS A 91 -11.10 20.10 1.40
C LYS A 91 -11.61 21.52 1.20
N THR A 92 -11.10 22.25 0.20
CA THR A 92 -11.49 23.64 -0.05
C THR A 92 -12.79 23.72 -0.84
N SER A 93 -12.86 23.00 -1.95
CA SER A 93 -14.00 23.00 -2.87
C SER A 93 -15.06 21.95 -2.53
N GLY A 94 -14.71 20.94 -1.73
CA GLY A 94 -15.56 19.77 -1.48
C GLY A 94 -15.69 18.83 -2.69
N LYS A 95 -14.97 19.09 -3.79
CA LYS A 95 -15.02 18.24 -4.98
C LYS A 95 -14.37 16.89 -4.68
N ALA A 96 -15.12 15.82 -4.92
CA ALA A 96 -14.66 14.44 -4.78
C ALA A 96 -14.36 13.81 -6.14
N ILE A 97 -13.29 13.02 -6.22
CA ILE A 97 -12.89 12.24 -7.42
C ILE A 97 -12.50 10.84 -6.95
N THR A 98 -13.07 9.82 -7.61
CA THR A 98 -12.69 8.43 -7.37
C THR A 98 -11.58 8.04 -8.34
N LYS A 99 -10.55 7.39 -7.81
CA LYS A 99 -9.33 7.02 -8.52
C LYS A 99 -9.08 5.53 -8.33
N THR A 100 -8.67 4.88 -9.41
CA THR A 100 -8.02 3.58 -9.36
C THR A 100 -6.56 3.78 -9.70
N SER A 101 -5.67 3.46 -8.76
CA SER A 101 -4.23 3.55 -8.91
C SER A 101 -3.61 2.16 -8.93
N LEU A 102 -2.60 1.97 -9.78
CA LEU A 102 -1.72 0.82 -9.78
C LEU A 102 -0.29 1.30 -9.51
N VAL A 103 0.25 0.95 -8.35
CA VAL A 103 1.58 1.37 -7.90
C VAL A 103 2.52 0.18 -7.84
N THR A 104 3.64 0.27 -8.54
CA THR A 104 4.77 -0.66 -8.42
C THR A 104 5.78 -0.06 -7.46
N THR A 105 6.12 -0.79 -6.39
CA THR A 105 7.13 -0.40 -5.41
C THR A 105 8.34 -1.32 -5.55
N THR A 106 9.46 -0.77 -6.00
CA THR A 106 10.73 -1.50 -6.12
C THR A 106 11.57 -1.28 -4.87
N VAL A 107 12.05 -2.38 -4.29
CA VAL A 107 12.94 -2.39 -3.13
C VAL A 107 14.31 -2.88 -3.57
N LYS A 108 15.36 -2.17 -3.15
CA LYS A 108 16.76 -2.55 -3.36
C LYS A 108 17.50 -2.58 -2.03
N ALA A 109 18.59 -3.34 -1.96
CA ALA A 109 19.50 -3.25 -0.83
C ALA A 109 20.44 -2.05 -1.01
N THR A 110 20.52 -1.23 0.03
CA THR A 110 21.48 -0.14 0.15
C THR A 110 22.03 -0.18 1.56
N ASP A 111 23.35 -0.22 1.70
CA ASP A 111 24.04 -0.34 3.01
C ASP A 111 23.57 -1.55 3.84
N GLY A 112 23.27 -2.68 3.17
CA GLY A 112 22.78 -3.90 3.83
C GLY A 112 21.34 -3.80 4.34
N LYS A 113 20.60 -2.73 4.03
CA LYS A 113 19.19 -2.55 4.39
C LYS A 113 18.32 -2.50 3.14
N ARG A 114 17.12 -3.07 3.23
CA ARG A 114 16.09 -2.95 2.18
C ARG A 114 15.52 -1.53 2.22
N LYS A 115 15.68 -0.79 1.12
CA LYS A 115 15.15 0.57 0.95
C LYS A 115 14.26 0.62 -0.30
N VAL A 116 13.19 1.41 -0.25
CA VAL A 116 12.36 1.71 -1.44
C VAL A 116 13.17 2.60 -2.35
N ALA A 117 13.37 2.14 -3.58
CA ALA A 117 14.22 2.80 -4.58
C ALA A 117 13.44 3.43 -5.72
N GLU A 118 12.24 2.92 -6.01
CA GLU A 118 11.42 3.41 -7.12
C GLU A 118 9.95 3.12 -6.85
N LEU A 119 9.12 4.09 -7.21
CA LEU A 119 7.67 4.00 -7.24
C LEU A 119 7.21 4.37 -8.65
N VAL A 120 6.44 3.50 -9.29
CA VAL A 120 5.77 3.81 -10.56
C VAL A 120 4.28 3.66 -10.35
N GLU A 121 3.54 4.74 -10.56
CA GLU A 121 2.10 4.85 -10.41
C GLU A 121 1.44 5.14 -11.76
N VAL A 122 0.41 4.37 -12.08
CA VAL A 122 -0.55 4.69 -13.14
C VAL A 122 -1.91 4.84 -12.51
N GLU A 123 -2.58 5.96 -12.79
CA GLU A 123 -3.88 6.30 -12.22
C GLU A 123 -4.93 6.53 -13.31
N VAL A 124 -6.16 6.11 -13.03
CA VAL A 124 -7.35 6.44 -13.82
C VAL A 124 -8.42 7.04 -12.92
N GLU A 125 -8.95 8.19 -13.33
CA GLU A 125 -10.08 8.87 -12.66
C GLU A 125 -11.43 8.35 -13.18
N GLN A 126 -12.42 8.27 -12.30
CA GLN A 126 -13.80 7.86 -12.58
C GLN A 126 -14.80 8.96 -12.22
#